data_AF-A0A496AW86-F1
#
_entry.id   AF-A0A496AW86-F1
#
_cell.length_a   1.000
_cell.length_b   1.000
_cell.length_c   1.000
_cell.angle_alpha   90.00
_cell.angle_beta   90.00
_cell.angle_gamma   90.00
#
_symmetry.space_group_name_H-M   'P 1'
#
loop_
_entity.id
_entity.type
_entity.pdbx_description
1 polymer ?
#
loop_
_entity_poly.entity_id
_entity_poly.type
_entity_poly.pdbx_seq_one_letter_code
_entity_poly.pdbx_strand_id
1 'polypeptide(L)'
;MSKAFKSTLAVFIVFLVIFLGILLYVIQRYSQYGSIPDTMEMVDFQGILLSVLGTALLSLITIVLSFTLARAWIKEQPELAERILKFTLIITLCFIIVLGGLSGGVIILRTLWTIGYF
;
A
#
# COMPACT_ATOMS: atom_id res chain seq x y z
N MET A 1 -16.27 -21.51 -5.00
CA MET A 1 -15.35 -20.39 -5.28
C MET A 1 -14.15 -20.91 -6.04
N SER A 2 -13.82 -20.29 -7.18
CA SER A 2 -12.63 -20.63 -7.97
C SER A 2 -11.33 -20.50 -7.14
N LYS A 3 -10.32 -21.31 -7.44
CA LYS A 3 -9.00 -21.30 -6.79
C LYS A 3 -8.33 -19.91 -6.91
N ALA A 4 -8.54 -19.23 -8.04
CA ALA A 4 -8.06 -17.86 -8.25
C ALA A 4 -8.66 -16.87 -7.24
N PHE A 5 -9.97 -16.93 -7.00
CA PHE A 5 -10.65 -16.05 -6.05
C PHE A 5 -10.09 -16.21 -4.62
N LYS A 6 -9.89 -17.45 -4.17
CA LYS A 6 -9.31 -17.73 -2.84
C LYS A 6 -7.88 -17.19 -2.73
N SER A 7 -7.08 -17.37 -3.77
CA SER A 7 -5.70 -16.86 -3.82
C SER A 7 -5.65 -15.34 -3.78
N THR A 8 -6.45 -14.65 -4.60
CA THR A 8 -6.49 -13.18 -4.62
C THR A 8 -7.01 -12.62 -3.29
N LEU A 9 -8.00 -13.26 -2.66
CA LEU A 9 -8.50 -12.85 -1.36
C LEU A 9 -7.43 -12.98 -0.26
N ALA A 10 -6.67 -14.08 -0.26
CA ALA A 10 -5.58 -14.28 0.71
C ALA A 10 -4.49 -13.21 0.56
N VAL A 11 -4.05 -12.93 -0.67
CA VAL A 11 -3.05 -11.87 -0.96
C VAL A 11 -3.58 -10.50 -0.55
N PHE A 12 -4.86 -10.23 -0.78
CA PHE A 12 -5.48 -8.97 -0.34
C PHE A 12 -5.49 -8.83 1.19
N ILE A 13 -5.83 -9.89 1.93
CA ILE A 13 -5.78 -9.88 3.41
C ILE A 13 -4.35 -9.63 3.90
N VAL A 14 -3.35 -10.30 3.31
CA VAL A 14 -1.94 -10.08 3.64
C VAL A 14 -1.52 -8.63 3.37
N PHE A 15 -1.92 -8.07 2.22
CA PHE A 15 -1.69 -6.65 1.91
C PHE A 15 -2.31 -5.74 2.97
N LEU A 16 -3.55 -6.02 3.40
CA LEU A 16 -4.25 -5.23 4.41
C LEU A 16 -3.52 -5.25 5.76
N VAL A 17 -3.02 -6.41 6.19
CA VAL A 17 -2.25 -6.55 7.43
C VAL A 17 -0.92 -5.79 7.35
N ILE A 18 -0.18 -5.93 6.24
CA ILE A 18 1.08 -5.19 6.02
C ILE A 18 0.82 -3.69 6.02
N PHE A 19 -0.22 -3.26 5.29
CA PHE A 19 -0.59 -1.86 5.22
C PHE A 19 -0.95 -1.29 6.59
N LEU A 20 -1.78 -1.99 7.37
CA LEU A 20 -2.13 -1.58 8.72
C LEU A 20 -0.90 -1.48 9.64
N GLY A 21 0.03 -2.45 9.54
CA GLY A 21 1.28 -2.43 10.29
C GLY A 21 2.15 -1.22 9.96
N ILE A 22 2.30 -0.90 8.67
CA ILE A 22 3.01 0.30 8.21
C ILE A 22 2.30 1.56 8.74
N LEU A 23 0.97 1.61 8.67
CA LEU A 23 0.19 2.77 9.09
C LEU A 23 0.31 3.03 10.60
N LEU A 24 0.27 1.97 11.41
CA LEU A 24 0.48 2.06 12.85
C LEU A 24 1.91 2.51 13.20
N TYR A 25 2.91 1.93 12.52
CA TYR A 25 4.32 2.33 12.72
C TYR A 25 4.55 3.80 12.36
N VAL A 26 3.95 4.23 11.25
CA VAL A 26 3.95 5.61 10.80
C VAL A 26 3.31 6.53 11.84
N ILE A 27 2.10 6.23 12.31
CA ILE A 27 1.39 7.06 13.31
C ILE A 27 2.19 7.16 14.61
N GLN A 28 2.74 6.04 15.09
CA GLN A 28 3.57 6.03 16.31
C GLN A 28 4.81 6.91 16.17
N ARG A 29 5.51 6.84 15.03
CA ARG A 29 6.64 7.74 14.78
C ARG A 29 6.19 9.17 14.51
N TYR A 30 5.02 9.39 13.88
CA TYR A 30 4.49 10.73 13.55
C TYR A 30 4.36 11.61 14.80
N SER A 31 3.95 11.04 15.94
CA SER A 31 3.86 11.79 17.20
C SER A 31 5.21 12.32 17.70
N GLN A 32 6.33 11.81 17.19
CA GLN A 32 7.69 12.27 17.51
C GLN A 32 8.19 13.36 16.55
N TYR A 33 7.44 13.71 15.49
CA TYR A 33 7.85 14.75 14.52
C TYR A 33 7.53 16.17 14.98
N GLY A 34 6.53 16.36 15.85
CA GLY A 34 6.15 17.69 16.35
C GLY A 34 7.18 18.40 17.23
N SER A 35 8.33 17.77 17.50
CA SER A 35 9.41 18.33 18.32
C SER A 35 10.67 18.73 17.53
N ILE A 36 10.66 18.61 16.19
CA ILE A 36 11.82 18.99 15.36
C ILE A 36 11.58 20.41 14.82
N PRO A 37 12.54 21.34 14.98
CA PRO A 37 12.37 22.70 14.48
C PRO A 37 12.20 22.71 12.96
N ASP A 38 11.20 23.45 12.45
CA ASP A 38 10.88 23.59 11.03
C ASP A 38 12.08 24.01 10.15
N THR A 39 13.11 24.61 10.77
CA THR A 39 14.35 25.05 10.11
C THR A 39 15.33 23.92 9.79
N MET A 40 15.10 22.70 10.27
CA MET A 40 15.92 21.51 10.00
C MET A 40 15.26 20.52 9.01
N GLU A 41 14.08 20.78 8.48
CA GLU A 41 13.44 19.86 7.52
C GLU A 41 13.89 20.14 6.08
N MET A 42 15.02 19.56 5.68
CA MET A 42 15.48 19.60 4.29
C MET A 42 14.71 18.60 3.38
N VAL A 43 13.99 17.65 3.98
CA VAL A 43 13.13 16.66 3.30
C VAL A 43 11.73 16.72 3.90
N ASP A 44 10.72 16.98 3.06
CA ASP A 44 9.30 17.00 3.45
C ASP A 44 8.79 15.57 3.71
N PHE A 45 9.16 15.04 4.88
CA PHE A 45 8.74 13.70 5.31
C PHE A 45 7.22 13.60 5.47
N GLN A 46 6.54 14.69 5.85
CA GLN A 46 5.09 14.72 5.99
C GLN A 46 4.39 14.58 4.63
N GLY A 47 4.82 15.33 3.62
CA GLY A 47 4.29 15.26 2.26
C GLY A 47 4.54 13.90 1.60
N ILE A 48 5.74 13.33 1.78
CA ILE A 48 6.06 11.98 1.28
C ILE A 48 5.14 10.94 1.96
N LEU A 49 4.98 11.05 3.27
CA LEU A 49 4.14 10.12 4.03
C LEU A 49 2.67 10.22 3.60
N LEU A 50 2.14 11.43 3.44
CA LEU A 50 0.78 11.67 2.98
C LEU A 50 0.57 11.13 1.56
N SER A 51 1.57 11.28 0.67
CA SER A 51 1.54 10.75 -0.69
C SER A 51 1.52 9.22 -0.71
N VAL A 52 2.35 8.57 0.12
CA VAL A 52 2.36 7.11 0.26
C VAL A 52 1.03 6.59 0.82
N LEU A 53 0.48 7.26 1.83
CA LEU A 53 -0.84 6.94 2.40
C LEU A 53 -1.96 7.09 1.37
N GLY A 54 -2.00 8.21 0.64
CA GLY A 54 -2.99 8.47 -0.40
C GLY A 54 -2.92 7.44 -1.52
N THR A 55 -1.72 7.11 -1.99
CA THR A 55 -1.50 6.08 -3.01
C THR A 55 -2.01 4.72 -2.53
N ALA A 56 -1.67 4.32 -1.31
CA ALA A 56 -2.09 3.03 -0.77
C ALA A 56 -3.62 2.93 -0.58
N LEU A 57 -4.27 4.03 -0.19
CA LEU A 57 -5.72 4.08 -0.04
C LEU A 57 -6.42 3.97 -1.41
N LEU A 58 -5.90 4.65 -2.44
CA LEU A 58 -6.36 4.51 -3.81
C LEU A 58 -6.18 3.08 -4.33
N SER A 59 -5.03 2.45 -4.09
CA SER A 59 -4.79 1.04 -4.44
C SER A 59 -5.83 0.10 -3.79
N LEU A 60 -6.18 0.35 -2.52
CA LEU A 60 -7.17 -0.45 -1.78
C LEU A 60 -8.56 -0.32 -2.41
N ILE A 61 -8.97 0.90 -2.78
CA ILE A 61 -10.22 1.17 -3.52
C ILE A 61 -10.21 0.44 -4.86
N THR A 62 -9.12 0.52 -5.63
CA THR A 62 -9.01 -0.16 -6.93
C THR A 62 -9.18 -1.68 -6.81
N ILE A 63 -8.61 -2.30 -5.78
CA ILE A 63 -8.74 -3.74 -5.56
C ILE A 63 -10.20 -4.11 -5.22
N VAL A 64 -10.84 -3.36 -4.32
CA VAL A 64 -12.25 -3.59 -3.94
C VAL A 64 -13.18 -3.45 -5.16
N LEU A 65 -12.97 -2.42 -5.97
CA LEU A 65 -13.73 -2.22 -7.22
C LEU A 65 -13.52 -3.39 -8.19
N SER A 66 -12.27 -3.85 -8.36
CA SER A 66 -11.95 -4.97 -9.25
C SER A 66 -12.61 -6.28 -8.79
N PHE A 67 -12.63 -6.55 -7.48
CA PHE A 67 -13.33 -7.70 -6.92
C PHE A 67 -14.85 -7.61 -7.13
N THR A 68 -15.42 -6.43 -6.93
CA THR A 68 -16.85 -6.19 -7.12
C THR A 68 -17.24 -6.39 -8.58
N LEU A 69 -16.42 -5.88 -9.50
CA LEU A 69 -16.57 -6.07 -10.94
C LEU A 69 -16.49 -7.56 -11.30
N ALA A 70 -15.45 -8.27 -10.86
CA ALA A 70 -15.32 -9.70 -11.10
C ALA A 70 -16.52 -10.51 -10.57
N ARG A 71 -17.06 -10.12 -9.41
CA ARG A 71 -18.26 -10.75 -8.83
C ARG A 71 -19.51 -10.51 -9.67
N ALA A 72 -19.67 -9.31 -10.23
CA ALA A 72 -20.81 -8.97 -11.09
C ALA A 72 -20.80 -9.83 -12.38
N TRP A 73 -19.64 -9.97 -13.00
CA TRP A 73 -19.49 -10.71 -14.25
C TRP A 73 -19.42 -12.24 -14.10
N ILE A 74 -19.33 -12.76 -12.87
CA ILE A 74 -19.08 -14.20 -12.65
C ILE A 74 -20.21 -15.12 -13.16
N LYS A 75 -21.43 -14.59 -13.25
CA LYS A 75 -22.61 -15.33 -13.73
C LYS A 75 -22.81 -15.23 -15.24
N GLU A 76 -22.47 -14.09 -15.84
CA GLU A 76 -22.70 -13.82 -17.26
C GLU A 76 -21.48 -14.17 -18.12
N GLN A 77 -20.27 -13.85 -17.65
CA GLN A 77 -19.01 -14.09 -18.36
C GLN A 77 -17.93 -14.59 -17.39
N PRO A 78 -17.92 -15.90 -17.08
CA PRO A 78 -17.00 -16.47 -16.10
C PRO A 78 -15.52 -16.36 -16.51
N GLU A 79 -15.20 -16.45 -17.81
CA GLU A 79 -13.83 -16.28 -18.32
C GLU A 79 -13.30 -14.85 -18.10
N LEU A 80 -14.17 -13.84 -18.31
CA LEU A 80 -13.82 -12.44 -18.07
C LEU A 80 -13.58 -12.20 -16.58
N ALA A 81 -14.46 -12.72 -15.72
CA ALA A 81 -14.31 -12.63 -14.27
C ALA A 81 -13.00 -13.25 -13.78
N GLU A 82 -12.59 -14.40 -14.33
CA GLU A 82 -11.32 -15.04 -13.97
C GLU A 82 -10.11 -14.21 -14.43
N ARG A 83 -10.15 -13.63 -15.63
CA ARG A 83 -9.09 -12.73 -16.12
C ARG A 83 -8.97 -11.48 -15.24
N ILE A 84 -10.08 -10.86 -14.87
CA ILE A 84 -10.10 -9.71 -13.95
C ILE A 84 -9.40 -10.10 -12.64
N LEU A 85 -9.78 -11.23 -12.03
CA LEU A 85 -9.16 -11.69 -10.77
C LEU A 85 -7.65 -11.95 -10.90
N LYS A 86 -7.19 -12.49 -12.03
CA LYS A 86 -5.74 -12.68 -12.30
C LYS A 86 -5.02 -11.34 -12.41
N PHE A 87 -5.55 -10.38 -13.17
CA PHE A 87 -4.96 -9.04 -13.27
C PHE A 87 -4.95 -8.32 -11.93
N THR A 88 -6.04 -8.39 -11.15
CA THR A 88 -6.09 -7.83 -9.80
C THR A 88 -5.01 -8.43 -8.90
N LEU A 89 -4.76 -9.74 -8.99
CA LEU A 89 -3.72 -10.41 -8.22
C LEU A 89 -2.32 -9.89 -8.60
N ILE A 90 -2.02 -9.76 -9.90
CA ILE A 90 -0.75 -9.21 -10.39
C ILE A 90 -0.56 -7.76 -9.92
N ILE A 91 -1.58 -6.92 -10.09
CA ILE A 91 -1.54 -5.52 -9.67
C ILE A 91 -1.33 -5.42 -8.15
N THR A 92 -2.00 -6.27 -7.37
CA THR A 92 -1.83 -6.28 -5.90
C THR A 92 -0.41 -6.65 -5.51
N LEU A 93 0.20 -7.65 -6.15
CA LEU A 93 1.60 -8.02 -5.93
C LEU A 93 2.55 -6.88 -6.30
N CYS A 94 2.34 -6.23 -7.44
CA CYS A 94 3.14 -5.06 -7.84
C CYS A 94 3.02 -3.93 -6.82
N PHE A 95 1.81 -3.64 -6.32
CA PHE A 95 1.62 -2.61 -5.29
C PHE A 95 2.32 -2.96 -3.98
N ILE A 96 2.30 -4.23 -3.54
CA ILE A 96 3.05 -4.66 -2.36
C ILE A 96 4.54 -4.34 -2.53
N ILE A 97 5.12 -4.68 -3.69
CA ILE A 97 6.55 -4.46 -3.96
C ILE A 97 6.87 -2.96 -4.02
N VAL A 98 6.09 -2.17 -4.75
CA VAL A 98 6.32 -0.73 -4.92
C VAL A 98 6.12 0.02 -3.61
N LEU A 99 5.00 -0.18 -2.92
CA LEU A 99 4.73 0.49 -1.64
C LEU A 99 5.66 0.00 -0.53
N GLY A 100 6.02 -1.29 -0.53
CA GLY A 100 7.03 -1.84 0.37
C GLY A 100 8.42 -1.23 0.13
N GLY A 101 8.83 -1.09 -1.13
CA GLY A 101 10.09 -0.44 -1.49
C GLY A 101 10.12 1.05 -1.13
N LEU A 102 9.03 1.77 -1.42
CA LEU A 102 8.89 3.18 -1.06
C LEU A 102 8.94 3.39 0.46
N SER A 103 8.18 2.61 1.23
CA SER A 103 8.21 2.70 2.70
C SER A 103 9.59 2.37 3.28
N GLY A 104 10.28 1.35 2.77
CA GLY A 104 11.67 1.06 3.13
C GLY A 104 12.63 2.20 2.80
N GLY A 105 12.51 2.79 1.61
CA GLY A 105 13.30 3.94 1.19
C GLY A 105 13.10 5.15 2.09
N VAL A 106 11.86 5.45 2.49
CA VAL A 106 11.54 6.53 3.43
C VAL A 106 12.16 6.29 4.80
N ILE A 107 12.12 5.05 5.30
CA ILE A 107 12.75 4.69 6.59
C ILE A 107 14.27 4.88 6.54
N ILE A 108 14.92 4.46 5.45
CA ILE A 108 16.37 4.61 5.27
C ILE A 108 16.75 6.09 5.18
N LEU A 109 16.09 6.86 4.31
CA LEU A 109 16.29 8.31 4.18
C LEU A 109 16.17 9.01 5.52
N ARG A 110 15.15 8.65 6.31
CA ARG A 110 14.96 9.21 7.64
C ARG A 110 16.08 8.84 8.60
N THR A 111 16.53 7.58 8.56
CA THR A 111 17.59 7.09 9.44
C THR A 111 18.90 7.80 9.14
N LEU A 112 19.26 7.93 7.85
CA LEU A 112 20.44 8.66 7.39
C LEU A 112 20.40 10.14 7.77
N TRP A 113 19.23 10.78 7.69
CA TRP A 113 19.04 12.15 8.17
C TRP A 113 19.25 12.27 9.69
N THR A 114 18.65 11.36 10.47
CA THR A 114 18.70 11.42 11.95
C THR A 114 20.13 11.29 12.49
N ILE A 115 21.02 10.62 11.76
CA ILE A 115 22.44 10.46 12.13
C ILE A 115 23.35 11.56 11.55
N GLY A 116 22.79 12.59 10.88
CA GLY A 116 23.56 13.70 10.31
C GLY A 116 24.46 13.30 9.15
N TYR A 117 24.08 12.27 8.38
CA TYR A 117 24.83 11.86 7.19
C TYR A 117 24.70 12.88 6.03
N PHE A 118 23.64 13.68 6.05
CA PHE A 118 23.35 14.74 5.07
C PHE A 118 23.55 16.13 5.69
#